data_AF-A0AAN6IPK7-F1
#
_entry.id   AF-A0AAN6IPK7-F1
#
_cell.length_a   1.000
_cell.length_b   1.000
_cell.length_c   1.000
_cell.angle_alpha   90.00
_cell.angle_beta   90.00
_cell.angle_gamma   90.00
#
_symmetry.space_group_name_H-M   'P 1'
#
loop_
_entity.id
_entity.type
_entity.pdbx_description
1 polymer ?
#
loop_
_entity_poly.entity_id
_entity_poly.type
_entity_poly.pdbx_seq_one_letter_code
_entity_poly.pdbx_strand_id
1 'polypeptide(L)'
;MDATPSKRKQSSNVPSLVLESDNTSGTLFESHTDRKPRLFEPRKDRKHELRTAIATATSELDVQRARRDALEQESGLTVERARQLNDENIDRLHRYNDTKDAAQILFGKLAELKGKTIKEIYAEYDIELDD
;
A
#
# COMPACT_ATOMS: atom_id res chain seq x y z
N MET A 1 13.61 37.31 -10.54
CA MET A 1 13.01 37.19 -9.20
C MET A 1 12.52 35.78 -9.06
N ASP A 2 13.03 35.14 -8.02
CA ASP A 2 13.13 33.70 -7.86
C ASP A 2 11.79 32.99 -7.62
N ALA A 3 11.70 31.78 -8.18
CA ALA A 3 10.68 30.81 -7.83
C ALA A 3 10.85 30.35 -6.38
N THR A 4 9.81 30.50 -5.58
CA THR A 4 9.67 29.81 -4.29
C THR A 4 8.39 28.99 -4.31
N PRO A 5 8.47 27.68 -4.01
CA PRO A 5 7.36 26.97 -3.43
C PRO A 5 7.64 26.55 -1.98
N SER A 6 6.69 26.98 -1.17
CA SER A 6 6.29 26.59 0.18
C SER A 6 6.61 25.15 0.62
N LYS A 7 7.05 25.07 1.88
CA LYS A 7 7.38 23.86 2.65
C LYS A 7 6.14 22.97 2.89
N ARG A 8 6.22 21.68 2.56
CA ARG A 8 5.38 20.62 3.16
C ARG A 8 6.26 19.71 4.01
N LYS A 9 5.90 19.59 5.29
CA LYS A 9 6.61 18.84 6.33
C LYS A 9 6.61 17.34 6.00
N GLN A 10 7.79 16.71 5.96
CA GLN A 10 7.92 15.27 6.17
C GLN A 10 8.50 15.05 7.57
N SER A 11 7.73 14.29 8.35
CA SER A 11 8.12 13.68 9.61
C SER A 11 9.22 12.65 9.34
N SER A 12 10.45 12.93 9.77
CA SER A 12 11.52 11.94 9.90
C SER A 12 11.79 11.74 11.39
N ASN A 13 11.14 10.74 11.97
CA ASN A 13 11.41 10.33 13.34
C ASN A 13 12.67 9.43 13.32
N VAL A 14 13.83 10.00 13.60
CA VAL A 14 15.06 9.26 13.89
C VAL A 14 15.52 9.72 15.27
N PRO A 15 15.54 8.86 16.30
CA PRO A 15 16.04 9.28 17.60
C PRO A 15 17.55 9.38 17.55
N SER A 16 18.05 10.60 17.77
CA SER A 16 19.46 10.92 17.98
C SER A 16 20.03 10.13 19.16
N LEU A 17 21.14 9.44 18.92
CA LEU A 17 21.92 8.75 19.93
C LEU A 17 22.55 9.79 20.87
N VAL A 18 22.05 9.87 22.10
CA VAL A 18 22.64 10.69 23.16
C VAL A 18 23.92 10.00 23.64
N LEU A 19 25.06 10.67 23.47
CA LEU A 19 26.33 10.33 24.11
C LEU A 19 26.33 10.96 25.50
N GLU A 20 25.97 10.20 26.52
CA GLU A 20 26.25 10.57 27.91
C GLU A 20 27.68 10.14 28.27
N SER A 21 28.53 11.13 28.44
CA SER A 21 29.89 11.01 28.96
C SER A 21 29.88 11.31 30.45
N ASP A 22 29.89 10.28 31.29
CA ASP A 22 30.13 10.46 32.72
C ASP A 22 31.54 10.03 33.10
N ASN A 23 32.34 11.06 33.36
CA ASN A 23 33.66 11.02 33.92
C ASN A 23 33.54 10.98 35.45
N THR A 24 33.90 9.86 36.09
CA THR A 24 34.17 9.82 37.53
C THR A 24 35.52 9.14 37.76
N SER A 25 36.48 9.97 38.16
CA SER A 25 37.78 9.54 38.71
C SER A 25 37.58 9.14 40.18
N GLY A 26 38.09 7.97 40.58
CA GLY A 26 38.06 7.52 41.97
C GLY A 26 38.80 6.20 42.16
N THR A 27 39.93 6.27 42.84
CA THR A 27 40.90 5.21 43.16
C THR A 27 40.31 4.02 43.92
N LEU A 28 40.63 2.78 43.51
CA LEU A 28 41.03 1.73 44.45
C LEU A 28 41.88 0.67 43.74
N PHE A 29 43.07 0.45 44.30
CA PHE A 29 44.03 -0.57 43.90
C PHE A 29 43.49 -1.94 44.35
N GLU A 30 43.19 -2.84 43.42
CA GLU A 30 43.14 -4.27 43.76
C GLU A 30 43.53 -5.13 42.55
N SER A 31 44.25 -6.18 42.90
CA SER A 31 45.18 -6.95 42.11
C SER A 31 44.54 -8.09 41.31
N HIS A 32 45.23 -8.45 40.23
CA HIS A 32 45.37 -9.81 39.70
C HIS A 32 44.19 -10.45 38.93
N THR A 33 44.55 -10.76 37.68
CA THR A 33 44.13 -11.88 36.84
C THR A 33 42.75 -11.84 36.16
N ASP A 34 42.83 -12.09 34.84
CA ASP A 34 41.79 -12.65 33.98
C ASP A 34 40.74 -11.70 33.36
N ARG A 35 41.22 -10.79 32.49
CA ARG A 35 40.36 -10.26 31.42
C ARG A 35 40.18 -11.34 30.35
N LYS A 36 39.10 -12.13 30.45
CA LYS A 36 38.61 -12.91 29.31
C LYS A 36 38.40 -11.97 28.11
N PRO A 37 38.98 -12.25 26.93
CA PRO A 37 38.69 -11.46 25.74
C PRO A 37 37.20 -11.63 25.42
N ARG A 38 36.49 -10.53 25.18
CA ARG A 38 35.13 -10.58 24.62
C ARG A 38 35.22 -11.36 23.32
N LEU A 39 34.71 -12.58 23.34
CA LEU A 39 34.64 -13.46 22.19
C LEU A 39 33.80 -12.70 21.14
N PHE A 40 34.44 -12.23 20.07
CA PHE A 40 33.72 -11.73 18.91
C PHE A 40 32.90 -12.90 18.37
N GLU A 41 31.60 -12.94 18.67
CA GLU A 41 30.71 -13.90 18.02
C GLU A 41 30.77 -13.69 16.50
N PRO A 42 30.92 -14.76 15.72
CA PRO A 42 31.30 -14.64 14.34
C PRO A 42 30.14 -14.09 13.52
N ARG A 43 30.37 -13.01 12.77
CA ARG A 43 29.47 -12.48 11.72
C ARG A 43 29.12 -13.51 10.60
N LYS A 44 29.59 -14.75 10.70
CA LYS A 44 29.39 -15.82 9.72
C LYS A 44 27.96 -16.35 9.75
N ASP A 45 27.32 -16.41 10.92
CA ASP A 45 26.00 -17.03 11.09
C ASP A 45 24.92 -16.20 10.39
N ARG A 46 24.93 -14.87 10.62
CA ARG A 46 24.05 -13.94 9.90
C ARG A 46 24.25 -13.93 8.39
N LYS A 47 25.48 -14.10 7.90
CA LYS A 47 25.75 -14.17 6.45
C LYS A 47 25.19 -15.45 5.85
N HIS A 48 25.28 -16.58 6.57
CA HIS A 48 24.69 -17.84 6.15
C HIS A 48 23.17 -17.76 6.16
N GLU A 49 22.57 -17.26 7.23
CA GLU A 49 21.12 -17.04 7.36
C GLU A 49 20.57 -16.17 6.23
N LEU A 50 21.26 -15.07 5.90
CA LEU A 50 20.88 -14.21 4.79
C LEU A 50 21.00 -14.93 3.44
N ARG A 51 22.02 -15.78 3.25
CA ARG A 51 22.16 -16.58 2.02
C ARG A 51 21.05 -17.61 1.89
N THR A 52 20.71 -18.29 2.99
CA THR A 52 19.59 -19.22 2.99
C THR A 52 18.27 -18.50 2.75
N ALA A 53 18.04 -17.33 3.36
CA ALA A 53 16.84 -16.54 3.15
C ALA A 53 16.73 -16.01 1.70
N ILE A 54 17.85 -15.60 1.09
CA ILE A 54 17.89 -15.24 -0.32
C ILE A 54 17.55 -16.45 -1.19
N ALA A 55 18.14 -17.62 -0.90
CA ALA A 55 17.88 -18.84 -1.67
C ALA A 55 16.41 -19.29 -1.59
N THR A 56 15.79 -19.22 -0.40
CA THR A 56 14.37 -19.54 -0.23
C THR A 56 13.51 -18.52 -0.98
N ALA A 57 13.78 -17.23 -0.83
CA ALA A 57 13.03 -16.17 -1.52
C ALA A 57 13.14 -16.28 -3.06
N THR A 58 14.32 -16.65 -3.58
CA THR A 58 14.48 -16.89 -5.03
C THR A 58 13.67 -18.10 -5.50
N SER A 59 13.66 -19.18 -4.72
CA SER A 59 12.85 -20.36 -5.06
C SER A 59 11.36 -20.05 -5.04
N GLU A 60 10.90 -19.26 -4.07
CA GLU A 60 9.51 -18.80 -4.00
C GLU A 60 9.15 -17.90 -5.19
N LEU A 61 10.04 -16.98 -5.58
CA LEU A 61 9.86 -16.14 -6.76
C LEU A 61 9.72 -16.96 -8.04
N ASP A 62 10.52 -18.02 -8.21
CA ASP A 62 10.46 -18.87 -9.40
C ASP A 62 9.14 -19.65 -9.48
N VAL A 63 8.66 -20.18 -8.35
CA VAL A 63 7.33 -20.82 -8.28
C VAL A 63 6.21 -19.85 -8.62
N GLN A 64 6.26 -18.62 -8.09
CA GLN A 64 5.24 -17.60 -8.37
C GLN A 64 5.28 -17.13 -9.83
N ARG A 65 6.47 -17.04 -10.43
CA ARG A 65 6.64 -16.72 -11.86
C ARG A 65 6.07 -17.82 -12.75
N ALA A 66 6.40 -19.08 -12.47
CA ALA A 66 5.84 -20.21 -13.22
C ALA A 66 4.30 -20.25 -13.15
N ARG A 67 3.74 -19.97 -11.97
CA ARG A 67 2.28 -19.86 -11.79
C ARG A 67 1.69 -18.70 -12.60
N ARG A 68 2.32 -17.52 -12.58
CA ARG A 68 1.88 -16.37 -13.38
C ARG A 68 1.92 -16.72 -14.87
N ASP A 69 3.00 -17.31 -15.36
CA ASP A 69 3.16 -17.60 -16.78
C ASP A 69 2.14 -18.65 -17.26
N ALA A 70 1.82 -19.64 -16.43
CA ALA A 70 0.73 -20.59 -16.70
C ALA A 70 -0.64 -19.88 -16.78
N LEU A 71 -0.92 -18.94 -15.87
CA LEU A 71 -2.15 -18.16 -15.88
C LEU A 71 -2.23 -17.19 -17.07
N GLU A 72 -1.11 -16.59 -17.48
CA GLU A 72 -1.05 -15.76 -18.70
C GLU A 72 -1.31 -16.60 -19.96
N GLN A 73 -0.80 -17.84 -20.00
CA GLN A 73 -1.05 -18.76 -21.10
C GLN A 73 -2.52 -19.24 -21.14
N GLU A 74 -3.12 -19.54 -19.98
CA GLU A 74 -4.51 -19.98 -19.88
C GLU A 74 -5.51 -18.85 -20.20
N SER A 75 -5.30 -17.67 -19.63
CA SER A 75 -6.20 -16.53 -19.83
C SER A 75 -5.99 -15.83 -21.18
N GLY A 76 -4.84 -16.03 -21.82
CA GLY A 76 -4.43 -15.29 -23.02
C GLY A 76 -4.23 -13.79 -22.75
N LEU A 77 -4.22 -13.37 -21.49
CA LEU A 77 -4.07 -11.98 -21.06
C LEU A 77 -2.80 -11.84 -20.23
N THR A 78 -1.96 -10.89 -20.61
CA THR A 78 -0.83 -10.45 -19.77
C THR A 78 -1.37 -9.83 -18.48
N VAL A 79 -0.62 -9.95 -17.38
CA VAL A 79 -0.96 -9.32 -16.10
C VAL A 79 -1.29 -7.82 -16.25
N GLU A 80 -0.55 -7.11 -17.10
CA GLU A 80 -0.81 -5.69 -17.37
C GLU A 80 -2.17 -5.45 -18.04
N ARG A 81 -2.54 -6.28 -19.01
CA ARG A 81 -3.81 -6.15 -19.71
C ARG A 81 -4.98 -6.52 -18.79
N ALA A 82 -4.82 -7.55 -17.96
CA ALA A 82 -5.82 -7.92 -16.96
C ALA A 82 -6.04 -6.79 -15.93
N ARG A 83 -4.97 -6.12 -15.49
CA ARG A 83 -5.08 -4.93 -14.62
C ARG A 83 -5.79 -3.77 -15.29
N GLN A 84 -5.37 -3.41 -16.51
CA GLN A 84 -6.03 -2.35 -17.28
C GLN A 84 -7.52 -2.62 -17.47
N LEU A 85 -7.89 -3.86 -17.83
CA LEU A 85 -9.28 -4.22 -18.01
C LEU A 85 -10.07 -4.09 -16.69
N ASN A 86 -9.46 -4.47 -15.57
CA ASN A 86 -10.09 -4.31 -14.26
C ASN A 86 -10.31 -2.81 -13.93
N ASP A 87 -9.25 -2.00 -14.08
CA ASP A 87 -9.31 -0.55 -13.84
C ASP A 87 -10.35 0.12 -14.76
N GLU A 88 -10.38 -0.24 -16.05
CA GLU A 88 -11.39 0.24 -17.02
C GLU A 88 -12.82 -0.13 -16.59
N ASN A 89 -13.03 -1.33 -16.05
CA ASN A 89 -14.36 -1.76 -15.59
C ASN A 89 -14.78 -1.06 -14.29
N ILE A 90 -13.84 -0.87 -13.36
CA ILE A 90 -14.08 -0.10 -12.13
C ILE A 90 -14.47 1.34 -12.50
N ASP A 91 -13.74 1.97 -13.42
CA ASP A 91 -14.03 3.32 -13.90
C ASP A 91 -15.42 3.42 -14.56
N ARG A 92 -15.79 2.43 -15.38
CA ARG A 92 -17.13 2.38 -16.00
C ARG A 92 -18.23 2.28 -14.96
N LEU A 93 -18.02 1.45 -13.94
CA LEU A 93 -19.00 1.28 -12.87
C LEU A 93 -19.17 2.58 -12.05
N HIS A 94 -18.07 3.26 -11.74
CA HIS A 94 -18.12 4.56 -11.07
C HIS A 94 -18.87 5.60 -11.92
N ARG A 95 -18.56 5.71 -13.21
CA ARG A 95 -19.25 6.66 -14.11
C ARG A 95 -20.74 6.35 -14.25
N TYR A 96 -21.10 5.07 -14.35
CA TYR A 96 -22.49 4.66 -14.40
C TYR A 96 -23.21 5.06 -13.10
N ASN A 97 -22.64 4.72 -11.94
CA ASN A 97 -23.22 5.07 -10.64
C ASN A 97 -23.35 6.58 -10.45
N ASP A 98 -22.31 7.36 -10.77
CA ASP A 98 -22.34 8.82 -10.67
C ASP A 98 -23.45 9.43 -11.55
N THR A 99 -23.62 8.88 -12.76
CA THR A 99 -24.68 9.31 -13.68
C THR A 99 -26.06 8.93 -13.16
N LYS A 100 -26.21 7.71 -12.64
CA LYS A 100 -27.46 7.21 -12.04
C LYS A 100 -27.87 8.06 -10.83
N ASP A 101 -26.92 8.34 -9.94
CA ASP A 101 -27.14 9.15 -8.74
C ASP A 101 -27.54 10.59 -9.10
N ALA A 102 -26.85 11.20 -10.07
CA ALA A 102 -27.21 12.53 -10.58
C ALA A 102 -28.62 12.55 -11.18
N ALA A 103 -28.96 11.55 -12.00
CA ALA A 103 -30.29 11.41 -12.59
C ALA A 103 -31.37 11.23 -11.50
N GLN A 104 -31.12 10.41 -10.49
CA GLN A 104 -32.06 10.16 -9.39
C GLN A 104 -32.31 11.41 -8.54
N ILE A 105 -31.27 12.23 -8.30
CA ILE A 105 -31.42 13.54 -7.64
C ILE A 105 -32.30 14.47 -8.49
N LEU A 106 -32.06 14.52 -9.80
CA LEU A 106 -32.85 15.36 -10.71
C LEU A 106 -34.32 14.90 -10.76
N PHE A 107 -34.57 13.59 -10.85
CA PHE A 107 -35.92 13.04 -10.82
C PHE A 107 -36.61 13.26 -9.48
N GLY A 108 -35.89 13.19 -8.36
CA GLY A 108 -36.42 13.54 -7.04
C GLY A 108 -36.92 14.98 -6.98
N LYS A 109 -36.10 15.94 -7.44
CA LYS A 109 -36.49 17.35 -7.52
C LYS A 109 -37.64 17.58 -8.50
N LEU A 110 -37.63 16.89 -9.64
CA LEU A 110 -38.70 16.99 -10.63
C LEU A 110 -40.03 16.46 -10.09
N ALA A 111 -39.99 15.36 -9.34
CA ALA A 111 -41.14 14.78 -8.67
C ALA A 111 -41.72 15.75 -7.63
N GLU A 112 -40.88 16.36 -6.79
CA GLU A 112 -41.27 17.41 -5.84
C GLU A 112 -41.95 18.60 -6.53
N LEU A 113 -41.37 19.11 -7.60
CA LEU A 113 -41.93 20.25 -8.35
C LEU A 113 -43.27 19.93 -9.03
N LYS A 114 -43.44 18.70 -9.52
CA LYS A 114 -44.68 18.24 -10.14
C LYS A 114 -45.72 17.76 -9.12
N GLY A 115 -45.37 17.66 -7.83
CA GLY A 115 -46.21 17.04 -6.80
C GLY A 115 -46.51 15.55 -7.07
N LYS A 116 -45.67 14.89 -7.87
CA LYS A 116 -45.79 13.47 -8.21
C LYS A 116 -44.83 12.65 -7.37
N THR A 117 -45.11 11.36 -7.24
CA THR A 117 -44.14 10.44 -6.67
C THR A 117 -43.04 10.15 -7.68
N ILE A 118 -41.86 9.79 -7.19
CA ILE A 118 -40.72 9.42 -8.02
C ILE A 118 -41.11 8.30 -9.00
N LYS A 119 -41.86 7.27 -8.55
CA LYS A 119 -42.31 6.15 -9.40
C LYS A 119 -43.16 6.59 -10.59
N GLU A 120 -44.01 7.60 -10.43
CA GLU A 120 -44.84 8.13 -11.52
C GLU A 120 -43.99 8.91 -12.53
N ILE A 121 -42.93 9.58 -12.07
CA ILE A 121 -41.95 10.23 -12.96
C ILE A 121 -41.17 9.18 -13.75
N TYR A 122 -40.70 8.11 -13.11
CA TYR A 122 -40.04 6.99 -13.82
C TYR A 122 -40.96 6.40 -14.89
N ALA A 123 -42.24 6.19 -14.60
CA ALA A 123 -43.23 5.71 -15.58
C ALA A 123 -43.55 6.73 -16.69
N GLU A 124 -43.56 8.04 -16.39
CA GLU A 124 -43.81 9.11 -17.38
C GLU A 124 -42.66 9.24 -18.39
N TYR A 125 -41.43 8.95 -17.97
CA TYR A 125 -40.23 9.01 -18.82
C TYR A 125 -39.78 7.64 -19.35
N ASP A 126 -40.59 6.60 -19.19
CA ASP A 126 -40.31 5.22 -19.66
C ASP A 126 -38.97 4.66 -19.14
N ILE A 127 -38.65 4.98 -17.87
CA ILE A 127 -37.43 4.53 -17.21
C ILE A 127 -37.76 3.30 -16.37
N GLU A 128 -37.20 2.16 -16.74
CA GLU A 128 -37.30 0.93 -15.96
C GLU A 128 -36.58 1.11 -14.61
N LEU A 129 -37.24 0.70 -13.53
CA LEU A 129 -36.69 0.76 -12.17
C LEU A 129 -35.80 -0.45 -11.83
N ASP A 130 -35.87 -1.50 -12.64
CA ASP A 130 -35.00 -2.68 -12.53
C ASP A 130 -33.83 -2.50 -13.51
N ASP A 131 -32.63 -2.44 -12.95
CA ASP A 131 -31.35 -2.66 -13.63
C ASP A 131 -30.54 -3.65 -12.79
#